data_AF-A0A098T8E7-F1
#
_entry.id   AF-A0A098T8E7-F1
#
_cell.length_a   1.000
_cell.length_b   1.000
_cell.length_c   1.000
_cell.angle_alpha   90.00
_cell.angle_beta   90.00
_cell.angle_gamma   90.00
#
_symmetry.space_group_name_H-M   'P 1'
#
loop_
_entity.id
_entity.type
_entity.pdbx_description
1 polymer ?
#
loop_
_entity_poly.entity_id
_entity_poly.type
_entity_poly.pdbx_seq_one_letter_code
_entity_poly.pdbx_strand_id
1 'polypeptide(L)'
;MSNGITEKVSDLKRKITMPDPENVGHGARLLAIETALRVLIDQTSLTEPAVRSRIRGAVDAYLATIPPASETEREFMERSRGFVESLLKPPSTSQ
;
A
#
# COMPACT_ATOMS: atom_id res chain seq x y z
N MET A 1 -43.36 9.88 -25.44
CA MET A 1 -41.93 10.25 -25.35
C MET A 1 -41.51 10.18 -23.88
N SER A 2 -40.29 9.74 -23.58
CA SER A 2 -39.65 9.74 -22.23
C SER A 2 -39.70 8.45 -21.37
N ASN A 3 -39.23 7.30 -21.93
CA ASN A 3 -38.81 6.13 -21.10
C ASN A 3 -37.30 5.82 -21.17
N GLY A 4 -36.59 6.27 -22.21
CA GLY A 4 -35.16 5.93 -22.40
C GLY A 4 -34.16 6.71 -21.55
N ILE A 5 -34.57 7.82 -20.93
CA ILE A 5 -33.69 8.63 -20.07
C ILE A 5 -33.63 8.03 -18.66
N THR A 6 -34.76 7.52 -18.15
CA THR A 6 -34.87 6.94 -16.80
C THR A 6 -34.07 5.65 -16.66
N GLU A 7 -34.03 4.83 -17.71
CA GLU A 7 -33.26 3.57 -17.74
C GLU A 7 -31.75 3.84 -17.77
N LYS A 8 -31.28 4.76 -18.62
CA LYS A 8 -29.86 5.17 -18.67
C LYS A 8 -29.36 5.79 -17.38
N VAL A 9 -30.18 6.61 -16.71
CA VAL A 9 -29.81 7.20 -15.41
C VAL A 9 -29.74 6.14 -14.31
N SER A 10 -30.60 5.12 -14.38
CA SER A 10 -30.61 4.01 -13.43
C SER A 10 -29.38 3.11 -13.60
N ASP A 11 -28.98 2.82 -14.83
CA ASP A 11 -27.77 2.04 -15.12
C ASP A 11 -26.48 2.82 -14.85
N LEU A 12 -26.49 4.14 -15.07
CA LEU A 12 -25.36 5.00 -14.67
C LEU A 12 -25.20 5.06 -13.15
N LYS A 13 -26.31 5.14 -12.39
CA LYS A 13 -26.28 5.05 -10.92
C LYS A 13 -25.87 3.67 -10.41
N ARG A 14 -26.23 2.59 -11.12
CA ARG A 14 -25.82 1.22 -10.78
C ARG A 14 -24.32 1.02 -10.98
N LYS A 15 -23.76 1.61 -12.04
CA LYS A 15 -22.32 1.55 -12.35
C LYS A 15 -21.44 2.36 -11.39
N ILE A 16 -22.00 3.40 -10.76
CA ILE A 16 -21.29 4.26 -9.79
C ILE A 16 -21.32 3.67 -8.37
N THR A 17 -22.28 2.81 -8.04
CA THR A 17 -22.48 2.30 -6.67
C THR A 17 -21.83 0.93 -6.41
N MET A 18 -21.52 0.14 -7.46
CA MET A 18 -20.79 -1.10 -7.24
C MET A 18 -19.29 -0.79 -7.07
N PRO A 19 -18.66 -1.21 -5.96
CA PRO A 19 -17.21 -1.12 -5.85
C PRO A 19 -16.62 -1.90 -7.02
N ASP A 20 -15.76 -1.24 -7.78
CA ASP A 20 -15.08 -1.85 -8.91
C ASP A 20 -14.38 -3.13 -8.42
N PRO A 21 -14.77 -4.33 -8.90
CA PRO A 21 -14.17 -5.58 -8.46
C PRO A 21 -12.66 -5.62 -8.72
N GLU A 22 -12.14 -4.83 -9.68
CA GLU A 22 -10.71 -4.67 -9.90
C GLU A 22 -10.03 -3.94 -8.73
N ASN A 23 -10.70 -2.97 -8.13
CA ASN A 23 -10.19 -2.21 -6.99
C ASN A 23 -10.19 -3.06 -5.70
N VAL A 24 -11.23 -3.89 -5.50
CA VAL A 24 -11.26 -4.86 -4.38
C VAL A 24 -10.17 -5.92 -4.54
N GLY A 25 -9.96 -6.43 -5.76
CA GLY A 25 -8.89 -7.38 -6.06
C GLY A 25 -7.50 -6.79 -5.85
N HIS A 26 -7.30 -5.53 -6.24
CA HIS A 26 -6.06 -4.81 -6.00
C HIS A 26 -5.77 -4.64 -4.49
N GLY A 27 -6.78 -4.21 -3.72
CA GLY A 27 -6.68 -4.09 -2.26
C GLY A 27 -6.34 -5.41 -1.58
N ALA A 28 -7.00 -6.51 -1.96
CA ALA A 28 -6.71 -7.84 -1.41
C ALA A 28 -5.27 -8.29 -1.73
N ARG A 29 -4.78 -8.02 -2.95
CA ARG A 29 -3.41 -8.33 -3.35
C ARG A 29 -2.39 -7.54 -2.53
N LEU A 30 -2.62 -6.25 -2.31
CA LEU A 30 -1.73 -5.41 -1.50
C LEU A 30 -1.69 -5.91 -0.05
N LEU A 31 -2.85 -6.22 0.55
CA LEU A 31 -2.93 -6.76 1.90
C LEU A 31 -2.17 -8.08 2.05
N ALA A 32 -2.30 -8.99 1.07
CA ALA A 32 -1.60 -10.26 1.07
C ALA A 32 -0.08 -10.07 1.03
N ILE A 33 0.41 -9.15 0.17
CA ILE A 33 1.84 -8.81 0.07
C ILE A 33 2.34 -8.20 1.38
N GLU A 34 1.61 -7.23 1.93
CA GLU A 34 1.97 -6.58 3.20
C GLU A 34 2.08 -7.60 4.33
N THR A 35 1.11 -8.49 4.45
CA THR A 35 1.07 -9.55 5.46
C THR A 35 2.25 -10.50 5.32
N ALA A 36 2.53 -10.96 4.09
CA ALA A 36 3.66 -11.85 3.82
C ALA A 36 4.99 -11.18 4.16
N LEU A 37 5.19 -9.91 3.79
CA LEU A 37 6.40 -9.16 4.12
C LEU A 37 6.61 -9.04 5.63
N ARG A 38 5.57 -8.71 6.40
CA ARG A 38 5.66 -8.63 7.87
C ARG A 38 6.10 -9.95 8.49
N VAL A 39 5.47 -11.06 8.10
CA VAL A 39 5.82 -12.40 8.60
C VAL A 39 7.28 -12.75 8.30
N LEU A 40 7.73 -12.48 7.07
CA LEU A 40 9.11 -12.75 6.66
C LEU A 40 10.11 -11.89 7.43
N ILE A 41 9.83 -10.61 7.63
CA ILE A 41 10.67 -9.69 8.40
C ILE A 41 10.76 -10.17 9.85
N ASP A 42 9.64 -10.55 10.46
CA ASP A 42 9.60 -11.00 11.85
C ASP A 42 10.37 -12.32 12.03
N GLN A 43 10.15 -13.30 11.17
CA GLN A 43 10.87 -14.58 11.20
C GLN A 43 12.37 -14.39 10.99
N THR A 44 12.75 -13.59 9.99
CA THR A 44 14.17 -13.32 9.70
C THR A 44 14.83 -12.60 10.88
N SER A 45 14.12 -11.67 11.51
CA SER A 45 14.64 -10.90 12.65
C SER A 45 15.00 -11.76 13.87
N LEU A 46 14.46 -12.97 13.99
CA LEU A 46 14.82 -13.91 15.07
C LEU A 46 16.25 -14.42 14.93
N THR A 47 16.75 -14.53 13.71
CA THR A 47 18.10 -15.05 13.40
C THR A 47 19.06 -13.94 12.96
N GLU A 48 18.54 -12.85 12.40
CA GLU A 48 19.29 -11.70 11.96
C GLU A 48 18.67 -10.39 12.51
N PRO A 49 19.03 -9.97 13.74
CA PRO A 49 18.44 -8.78 14.36
C PRO A 49 18.65 -7.47 13.56
N ALA A 50 19.68 -7.44 12.72
CA ALA A 50 20.01 -6.30 11.85
C ALA A 50 19.16 -6.22 10.57
N VAL A 51 18.31 -7.20 10.27
CA VAL A 51 17.54 -7.20 9.01
C VAL A 51 16.66 -5.96 8.88
N ARG A 52 16.03 -5.51 9.98
CA ARG A 52 15.16 -4.32 9.96
C ARG A 52 15.93 -3.05 9.62
N SER A 53 17.15 -2.88 10.16
CA SER A 53 17.99 -1.72 9.83
C SER A 53 18.55 -1.79 8.42
N ARG A 54 18.88 -3.00 7.93
CA ARG A 54 19.30 -3.21 6.53
C ARG A 54 18.19 -2.85 5.54
N ILE A 55 16.96 -3.28 5.80
CA ILE A 55 15.79 -2.92 4.97
C ILE A 55 15.60 -1.40 4.96
N ARG A 56 15.63 -0.75 6.13
CA ARG A 56 15.53 0.72 6.22
C ARG A 56 16.61 1.41 5.39
N GLY A 57 17.87 0.99 5.55
CA GLY A 57 18.99 1.55 4.80
C GLY A 57 18.87 1.34 3.28
N ALA A 58 18.41 0.17 2.84
CA ALA A 58 18.19 -0.10 1.42
C ALA A 58 17.10 0.78 0.81
N VAL A 59 16.01 1.01 1.54
CA VAL A 59 14.93 1.91 1.13
C VAL A 59 15.42 3.35 1.10
N ASP A 60 16.10 3.82 2.14
CA ASP A 60 16.66 5.17 2.17
C ASP A 60 17.64 5.40 1.00
N ALA A 61 18.49 4.42 0.70
CA ALA A 61 19.41 4.48 -0.42
C ALA A 61 18.67 4.57 -1.77
N TYR A 62 17.60 3.80 -1.95
CA TYR A 62 16.77 3.88 -3.16
C TYR A 62 16.08 5.24 -3.28
N LEU A 63 15.43 5.71 -2.22
CA LEU A 63 14.72 7.00 -2.24
C LEU A 63 15.67 8.17 -2.49
N ALA A 64 16.92 8.10 -2.01
CA ALA A 64 17.94 9.11 -2.29
C ALA A 64 18.32 9.22 -3.78
N THR A 65 18.01 8.20 -4.60
CA THR A 65 18.22 8.27 -6.06
C THR A 65 17.12 9.06 -6.78
N ILE A 66 16.01 9.34 -6.10
CA ILE A 66 14.85 10.04 -6.67
C ILE A 66 15.03 11.55 -6.43
N PRO A 67 15.15 12.38 -7.48
CA PRO A 67 15.22 13.83 -7.31
C PRO A 67 13.90 14.35 -6.75
N PRO A 68 13.90 15.20 -5.70
CA PRO A 68 12.68 15.83 -5.18
C PRO A 68 12.26 17.03 -6.06
N ALA A 69 12.16 16.83 -7.37
CA ALA A 69 11.93 17.92 -8.33
C ALA A 69 10.46 18.39 -8.34
N SER A 70 9.54 17.49 -8.00
CA SER A 70 8.10 17.72 -7.94
C SER A 70 7.51 17.39 -6.57
N GLU A 71 6.33 17.94 -6.30
CA GLU A 71 5.55 17.59 -5.11
C GLU A 71 5.18 16.10 -5.09
N THR A 72 4.84 15.53 -6.26
CA THR A 72 4.52 14.11 -6.38
C THR A 72 5.67 13.20 -5.98
N GLU A 73 6.91 13.54 -6.35
CA GLU A 73 8.09 12.78 -5.93
C GLU A 73 8.33 12.91 -4.43
N ARG A 74 8.15 14.11 -3.86
CA ARG A 74 8.24 14.32 -2.40
C ARG A 74 7.22 13.49 -1.64
N GLU A 75 5.95 13.55 -2.05
CA GLU A 75 4.89 12.76 -1.45
C GLU A 75 5.15 11.25 -1.59
N PHE A 76 5.62 10.80 -2.76
CA PHE A 76 5.96 9.41 -2.97
C PHE A 76 7.05 8.94 -2.00
N MET A 77 8.12 9.73 -1.83
CA MET A 77 9.20 9.39 -0.90
C MET A 77 8.72 9.35 0.55
N GLU A 78 7.91 10.33 0.96
CA GLU A 78 7.36 10.39 2.32
C GLU A 78 6.44 9.19 2.61
N ARG A 79 5.49 8.92 1.71
CA ARG A 79 4.56 7.77 1.85
C ARG A 79 5.31 6.45 1.83
N SER A 80 6.32 6.31 0.97
CA SER A 80 7.16 5.11 0.92
C SER A 80 7.92 4.88 2.23
N ARG A 81 8.52 5.95 2.79
CA ARG A 81 9.18 5.89 4.09
C ARG A 81 8.19 5.51 5.20
N GLY A 82 7.03 6.16 5.25
CA GLY A 82 6.00 5.86 6.25
C GLY A 82 5.47 4.42 6.17
N PHE A 83 5.28 3.89 4.97
CA PHE A 83 4.88 2.51 4.76
C PHE A 83 5.96 1.51 5.19
N VAL A 84 7.22 1.76 4.86
CA VAL A 84 8.33 0.88 5.30
C VAL A 84 8.47 0.91 6.83
N GLU A 85 8.36 2.08 7.46
CA GLU A 85 8.36 2.15 8.93
C GLU A 85 7.19 1.39 9.55
N SER A 86 6.02 1.35 8.91
CA SER A 86 4.88 0.56 9.41
C SER A 86 5.14 -0.94 9.32
N LEU A 87 5.80 -1.41 8.25
CA LEU A 87 6.21 -2.80 8.07
C LEU A 87 7.30 -3.24 9.05
N LEU A 88 8.23 -2.33 9.38
CA LEU A 88 9.37 -2.64 10.23
C LEU A 88 9.07 -2.56 11.73
N LYS A 89 7.89 -2.04 12.11
CA LYS A 89 7.48 -2.05 13.52
C LYS A 89 7.44 -3.49 14.03
N PRO A 90 8.13 -3.79 15.15
CA PRO A 90 7.96 -5.07 15.81
C PRO A 90 6.47 -5.29 16.13
N PRO A 91 6.00 -6.55 16.12
CA PRO A 91 4.65 -6.83 16.60
C PRO A 91 4.52 -6.28 18.01
N SER A 92 3.49 -5.47 18.24
CA SER A 92 3.14 -5.03 19.58
C SER A 92 2.88 -6.27 20.41
N THR A 93 3.77 -6.60 21.33
CA THR A 93 3.48 -7.61 22.35
C THR A 93 2.32 -7.07 23.16
N SER A 94 1.10 -7.52 22.88
CA SER A 94 0.00 -7.39 23.83
C SER A 94 0.43 -8.15 25.09
N GLN A 95 0.90 -7.39 26.09
CA GLN A 95 0.88 -7.82 27.49
C GLN A 95 -0.54 -7.76 28.02
#